data_AF-X1KUZ7-F1
#
_entry.id   AF-X1KUZ7-F1
#
_cell.length_a   1.000
_cell.length_b   1.000
_cell.length_c   1.000
_cell.angle_alpha   90.00
_cell.angle_beta   90.00
_cell.angle_gamma   90.00
#
_symmetry.space_group_name_H-M   'P 1'
#
loop_
_entity.id
_entity.type
_entity.pdbx_description
1 polymer ?
#
loop_
_entity_poly.entity_id
_entity_poly.type
_entity_poly.pdbx_seq_one_letter_code
_entity_poly.pdbx_strand_id
1 'polypeptide(L)'
;MAAIFVKPTMDINDLYKYWGEIKNSWRNLYALLLYNKDHEKLRNYVIQSYNILDDMSGEDVFVFILDDLKDPNPPVKIFSLMKELGISYTKIPCLAFFKSLDDDEIFSYQFQKDKPYSEQFLFIFDKARKCCEENEEKEDKFECLKSKLTRHKIKKKIMPILKAALRIAEMKISS
;
A
#
# COMPACT_ATOMS: atom_id res chain seq x y z
N MET A 1 20.81 -4.47 6.17
CA MET A 1 20.69 -3.57 4.99
C MET A 1 19.30 -2.98 5.09
N ALA A 2 19.22 -1.66 5.31
CA ALA A 2 18.00 -0.97 5.71
C ALA A 2 16.92 -1.01 4.62
N ALA A 3 15.73 -1.43 5.01
CA ALA A 3 14.49 -1.37 4.24
C ALA A 3 14.16 0.08 3.90
N ILE A 4 13.97 0.40 2.60
CA ILE A 4 13.63 1.76 2.16
C ILE A 4 12.11 1.89 2.11
N PHE A 5 11.62 2.94 2.76
CA PHE A 5 10.40 2.85 3.54
C PHE A 5 9.14 3.46 2.92
N VAL A 6 9.30 4.47 2.08
CA VAL A 6 8.17 5.17 1.46
C VAL A 6 8.59 5.60 0.05
N LYS A 7 9.27 4.75 -0.75
CA LYS A 7 9.69 5.24 -2.08
C LYS A 7 8.47 5.76 -2.84
N PRO A 8 8.48 7.01 -3.37
CA PRO A 8 7.52 7.40 -4.38
C PRO A 8 7.76 6.45 -5.55
N THR A 9 7.01 5.37 -5.61
CA THR A 9 7.03 4.46 -6.75
C THR A 9 6.53 5.29 -7.91
N MET A 10 7.44 5.65 -8.81
CA MET A 10 7.14 6.58 -9.91
C MET A 10 6.25 5.89 -10.95
N ASP A 11 6.17 4.56 -10.91
CA ASP A 11 5.15 3.76 -11.57
C ASP A 11 5.04 2.34 -10.97
N ILE A 12 4.19 1.51 -11.59
CA ILE A 12 3.97 0.10 -11.24
C ILE A 12 5.22 -0.77 -11.47
N ASN A 13 6.13 -0.41 -12.38
CA ASN A 13 7.33 -1.18 -12.69
C ASN A 13 8.33 -1.14 -11.54
N ASP A 14 8.45 0.01 -10.89
CA ASP A 14 9.25 0.16 -9.68
C ASP A 14 8.73 -0.77 -8.57
N LEU A 15 7.41 -0.86 -8.38
CA LEU A 15 6.79 -1.77 -7.42
C LEU A 15 7.21 -3.23 -7.71
N TYR A 16 7.25 -3.66 -8.97
CA TYR A 16 7.70 -5.01 -9.35
C TYR A 16 9.16 -5.25 -9.03
N LYS A 17 10.01 -4.27 -9.35
CA LYS A 17 11.44 -4.37 -9.09
C LYS A 17 11.71 -4.51 -7.60
N TYR A 18 11.10 -3.63 -6.78
CA TYR A 18 11.23 -3.70 -5.32
C TYR A 18 10.62 -4.98 -4.75
N TRP A 19 9.46 -5.42 -5.25
CA TRP A 19 8.87 -6.68 -4.83
C TRP A 19 9.83 -7.86 -5.06
N GLY A 20 10.50 -7.91 -6.21
CA GLY A 20 11.51 -8.94 -6.51
C GLY A 20 12.64 -9.00 -5.48
N GLU A 21 13.01 -7.86 -4.90
CA GLU A 21 14.06 -7.72 -3.89
C GLU A 21 13.59 -8.08 -2.47
N ILE A 22 12.32 -7.81 -2.12
CA ILE A 22 11.83 -7.93 -0.74
C ILE A 22 10.86 -9.11 -0.48
N LYS A 23 10.35 -9.78 -1.52
CA LYS A 23 9.31 -10.83 -1.43
C LYS A 23 9.66 -12.04 -0.54
N ASN A 24 10.93 -12.18 -0.14
CA ASN A 24 11.39 -13.25 0.75
C ASN A 24 11.46 -12.82 2.22
N SER A 25 11.05 -11.59 2.56
CA SER A 25 10.96 -11.14 3.94
C SER A 25 9.67 -11.63 4.59
N TRP A 26 9.71 -12.86 5.11
CA TRP A 26 8.65 -13.49 5.91
C TRP A 26 8.30 -12.72 7.20
N ARG A 27 9.12 -11.71 7.55
CA ARG A 27 8.94 -10.93 8.76
C ARG A 27 7.92 -9.81 8.64
N ASN A 28 7.60 -9.36 7.44
CA ASN A 28 6.98 -8.05 7.20
C ASN A 28 5.54 -8.15 6.67
N LEU A 29 4.77 -7.10 6.95
CA LEU A 29 3.50 -6.80 6.30
C LEU A 29 3.72 -5.86 5.13
N TYR A 30 2.84 -5.90 4.13
CA TYR A 30 2.92 -5.04 2.95
C TYR A 30 1.62 -4.26 2.79
N ALA A 31 1.74 -2.99 2.39
CA ALA A 31 0.60 -2.11 2.16
C ALA A 31 0.81 -1.17 0.97
N LEU A 32 -0.28 -0.85 0.27
CA LEU A 32 -0.35 0.24 -0.71
C LEU A 32 -1.05 1.43 -0.08
N LEU A 33 -0.43 2.61 -0.08
CA LEU A 33 -1.12 3.85 0.23
C LEU A 33 -1.81 4.37 -1.02
N LEU A 34 -3.14 4.41 -0.97
CA LEU A 34 -4.00 4.80 -2.10
C LEU A 34 -4.71 6.12 -1.78
N TYR A 35 -4.41 7.15 -2.56
CA TYR A 35 -5.09 8.44 -2.55
C TYR A 35 -5.20 9.00 -3.98
N ASN A 36 -5.88 10.14 -4.13
CA ASN A 36 -6.08 10.81 -5.41
C ASN A 36 -5.78 12.31 -5.26
N LYS A 37 -5.94 13.08 -6.34
CA LYS A 37 -5.75 14.54 -6.34
C LYS A 37 -6.61 15.32 -5.34
N ASP A 38 -7.77 14.79 -4.95
CA ASP A 38 -8.69 15.44 -4.01
C ASP A 38 -8.24 15.28 -2.55
N HIS A 39 -7.25 14.41 -2.28
CA HIS A 39 -6.70 14.13 -0.96
C HIS A 39 -5.39 14.91 -0.68
N GLU A 40 -5.34 16.18 -1.10
CA GLU A 40 -4.14 17.03 -0.98
C GLU A 40 -3.57 17.09 0.45
N LYS A 41 -4.44 17.14 1.47
CA LYS A 41 -4.01 17.15 2.87
C LYS A 41 -3.23 15.90 3.27
N LEU A 42 -3.69 14.72 2.87
CA LEU A 42 -2.99 13.45 3.15
C LEU A 42 -1.65 13.43 2.42
N ARG A 43 -1.68 13.81 1.14
CA ARG A 43 -0.50 13.87 0.30
C ARG A 43 0.58 14.79 0.89
N ASN A 44 0.22 16.02 1.26
CA ASN A 44 1.15 16.97 1.85
C ASN A 44 1.72 16.43 3.18
N TYR A 45 0.88 15.79 4.00
CA TYR A 45 1.32 15.14 5.23
C TYR A 45 2.36 14.04 4.95
N VAL A 46 2.10 13.16 3.98
CA VAL A 46 3.02 12.08 3.58
C VAL A 46 4.36 12.62 3.12
N ILE A 47 4.36 13.65 2.26
CA ILE A 47 5.58 14.26 1.73
C ILE A 47 6.38 14.93 2.84
N GLN A 48 5.73 15.68 3.72
CA GLN A 48 6.39 16.42 4.79
C GLN A 48 6.86 15.52 5.93
N SER A 49 6.20 14.38 6.14
CA SER A 49 6.43 13.49 7.28
C SER A 49 7.06 12.17 6.87
N TYR A 50 7.70 12.10 5.70
CA TYR A 50 8.27 10.87 5.16
C TYR A 50 9.13 10.12 6.17
N ASN A 51 10.14 10.80 6.74
CA ASN A 51 11.07 10.18 7.68
C ASN A 51 10.36 9.71 8.96
N ILE A 52 9.33 10.44 9.39
CA ILE A 52 8.54 10.05 10.55
C ILE A 52 7.72 8.80 10.23
N LEU A 53 7.13 8.71 9.04
CA LEU A 53 6.39 7.53 8.59
C LEU A 53 7.31 6.32 8.43
N ASP A 54 8.52 6.53 7.93
CA ASP A 54 9.59 5.54 7.86
C ASP A 54 9.90 4.96 9.24
N ASP A 55 10.28 5.84 10.17
CA ASP A 55 10.58 5.48 11.56
C ASP A 55 9.40 4.78 12.26
N MET A 56 8.17 5.26 12.03
CA MET A 56 6.98 4.68 12.67
C MET A 56 6.69 3.27 12.17
N SER A 57 6.90 3.02 10.89
CA SER A 57 6.66 1.71 10.30
C SER A 57 7.68 0.68 10.73
N GLY A 58 8.95 1.10 10.90
CA GLY A 58 10.08 0.23 11.24
C GLY A 58 10.20 -0.98 10.33
N GLU A 59 10.92 -2.03 10.70
CA GLU A 59 11.01 -3.24 9.85
C GLU A 59 9.74 -4.09 9.84
N ASP A 60 8.57 -3.56 10.23
CA ASP A 60 7.34 -4.32 10.38
C ASP A 60 6.40 -4.20 9.18
N VAL A 61 6.34 -3.03 8.54
CA VAL A 61 5.36 -2.74 7.48
C VAL A 61 5.99 -2.02 6.31
N PHE A 62 6.00 -2.62 5.13
CA PHE A 62 6.40 -1.93 3.91
C PHE A 62 5.22 -1.20 3.27
N VAL A 63 5.33 0.13 3.16
CA VAL A 63 4.29 0.96 2.54
C VAL A 63 4.75 1.47 1.17
N PHE A 64 4.01 1.08 0.14
CA PHE A 64 4.23 1.55 -1.23
C PHE A 64 3.31 2.73 -1.54
N ILE A 65 3.88 3.84 -2.00
CA ILE A 65 3.12 5.04 -2.36
C ILE A 65 3.13 5.23 -3.85
N LEU A 66 1.94 5.12 -4.44
CA LEU A 66 1.72 5.39 -5.86
C LEU A 66 1.29 6.85 -6.00
N ASP A 67 2.25 7.73 -6.28
CA ASP A 67 2.03 9.17 -6.43
C ASP A 67 2.06 9.56 -7.92
N ASP A 68 0.93 10.03 -8.45
CA ASP A 68 0.70 10.26 -9.89
C ASP A 68 1.15 11.67 -10.37
N LEU A 69 2.09 12.31 -9.66
CA LEU A 69 2.31 13.76 -9.78
C LEU A 69 3.46 14.19 -10.68
N LYS A 70 4.23 13.25 -11.20
CA LYS A 70 5.21 13.55 -12.25
C LYS A 70 4.60 13.56 -13.65
N ASP A 71 3.36 13.09 -13.80
CA ASP A 71 2.68 12.98 -15.09
C ASP A 71 1.53 14.02 -15.19
N PRO A 72 1.64 15.04 -16.05
CA PRO A 72 0.59 16.05 -16.22
C PRO A 72 -0.73 15.49 -16.80
N ASN A 73 -0.73 14.24 -17.28
CA ASN A 73 -1.93 13.51 -17.69
C ASN A 73 -2.06 12.24 -16.83
N PRO A 74 -2.70 12.28 -15.64
CA PRO A 74 -2.72 11.16 -14.70
C PRO A 74 -3.50 10.00 -15.33
N PRO A 75 -2.86 9.00 -15.97
CA PRO A 75 -3.56 8.24 -16.95
C PRO A 75 -3.99 6.98 -16.24
N VAL A 76 -5.19 6.97 -15.65
CA VAL A 76 -5.93 5.70 -15.56
C VAL A 76 -5.29 4.65 -14.62
N LYS A 77 -4.10 4.88 -14.02
CA LYS A 77 -3.26 3.87 -13.35
C LYS A 77 -3.74 3.55 -11.94
N ILE A 78 -3.94 4.55 -11.07
CA ILE A 78 -4.50 4.31 -9.72
C ILE A 78 -5.94 3.82 -9.83
N PHE A 79 -6.75 4.41 -10.71
CA PHE A 79 -8.14 3.99 -10.92
C PHE A 79 -8.23 2.54 -11.42
N SER A 80 -7.42 2.16 -12.40
CA SER A 80 -7.35 0.78 -12.88
C SER A 80 -6.84 -0.13 -11.79
N LEU A 81 -5.77 0.23 -11.09
CA LEU A 81 -5.27 -0.56 -9.98
C LEU A 81 -6.36 -0.76 -8.92
N MET A 82 -7.06 0.27 -8.48
CA MET A 82 -8.15 0.16 -7.50
C MET A 82 -9.29 -0.75 -7.97
N LYS A 83 -9.76 -0.55 -9.20
CA LYS A 83 -10.81 -1.37 -9.81
C LYS A 83 -10.41 -2.85 -9.81
N GLU A 84 -9.18 -3.10 -10.17
CA GLU A 84 -8.62 -4.43 -10.24
C GLU A 84 -8.41 -5.03 -8.83
N LEU A 85 -7.81 -4.30 -7.88
CA LEU A 85 -7.72 -4.69 -6.46
C LEU A 85 -9.09 -4.86 -5.79
N GLY A 86 -10.18 -4.48 -6.45
CA GLY A 86 -11.55 -4.56 -5.93
C GLY A 86 -11.84 -3.51 -4.87
N ILE A 87 -11.02 -2.46 -4.78
CA ILE A 87 -11.18 -1.36 -3.84
C ILE A 87 -12.05 -0.28 -4.48
N SER A 88 -13.21 -0.03 -3.87
CA SER A 88 -14.11 1.05 -4.32
C SER A 88 -13.43 2.42 -4.19
N TYR A 89 -13.70 3.32 -5.14
CA TYR A 89 -13.27 4.72 -5.07
C TYR A 89 -13.80 5.45 -3.82
N THR A 90 -14.95 5.02 -3.30
CA THR A 90 -15.50 5.59 -2.05
C THR A 90 -14.70 5.21 -0.80
N LYS A 91 -13.74 4.28 -0.92
CA LYS A 91 -12.90 3.80 0.18
C LYS A 91 -11.52 4.45 0.22
N ILE A 92 -11.18 5.35 -0.70
CA ILE A 92 -9.98 6.19 -0.57
C ILE A 92 -10.28 7.49 0.20
N PRO A 93 -9.28 8.04 0.93
CA PRO A 93 -7.91 7.54 1.03
C PRO A 93 -7.82 6.32 1.96
N CYS A 94 -6.97 5.35 1.63
CA CYS A 94 -6.78 4.15 2.45
C CYS A 94 -5.38 3.55 2.36
N LEU A 95 -5.04 2.71 3.34
CA LEU A 95 -3.97 1.71 3.26
C LEU A 95 -4.57 0.35 2.89
N ALA A 96 -4.10 -0.24 1.79
CA ALA A 96 -4.52 -1.56 1.34
C ALA A 96 -3.42 -2.59 1.63
N PHE A 97 -3.66 -3.47 2.60
CA PHE A 97 -2.72 -4.48 3.05
C PHE A 97 -2.86 -5.77 2.24
N PHE A 98 -1.74 -6.44 2.00
CA PHE A 98 -1.66 -7.71 1.29
C PHE A 98 -0.53 -8.60 1.82
N LYS A 99 -0.66 -9.93 1.65
CA LYS A 99 0.40 -10.90 2.01
C LYS A 99 1.49 -10.99 0.95
N SER A 100 1.06 -11.07 -0.30
CA SER A 100 1.93 -11.15 -1.47
C SER A 100 1.24 -10.48 -2.65
N LEU A 101 2.02 -9.95 -3.59
CA LEU A 101 1.45 -9.52 -4.87
C LEU A 101 0.79 -10.70 -5.60
N ASP A 102 1.22 -11.94 -5.39
CA ASP A 102 0.58 -13.12 -6.00
C ASP A 102 -0.70 -13.58 -5.29
N ASP A 103 -0.98 -13.04 -4.11
CA ASP A 103 -2.10 -13.46 -3.27
C ASP A 103 -3.42 -12.80 -3.70
N ASP A 104 -4.52 -13.45 -3.34
CA ASP A 104 -5.89 -13.05 -3.63
C ASP A 104 -6.59 -12.31 -2.50
N GLU A 105 -5.88 -12.02 -1.42
CA GLU A 105 -6.46 -11.38 -0.26
C GLU A 105 -5.88 -9.99 -0.03
N ILE A 106 -6.79 -9.02 0.03
CA ILE A 106 -6.49 -7.63 0.35
C ILE A 106 -7.53 -7.16 1.35
N PHE A 107 -7.12 -6.42 2.37
CA PHE A 107 -8.05 -5.61 3.14
C PHE A 107 -7.58 -4.17 3.16
N SER A 108 -8.51 -3.23 3.32
CA SER A 108 -8.18 -1.82 3.38
C SER A 108 -8.61 -1.18 4.70
N TYR A 109 -7.75 -0.31 5.21
CA TYR A 109 -8.07 0.64 6.28
C TYR A 109 -8.31 2.01 5.66
N GLN A 110 -9.55 2.50 5.74
CA GLN A 110 -9.92 3.83 5.23
C GLN A 110 -9.63 4.90 6.28
N PHE A 111 -8.94 5.97 5.87
CA PHE A 111 -8.67 7.11 6.74
C PHE A 111 -9.97 7.88 7.04
N GLN A 112 -10.12 8.25 8.30
CA GLN A 112 -11.20 9.07 8.84
C GLN A 112 -10.88 10.55 8.57
N LYS A 113 -11.86 11.28 8.04
CA LYS A 113 -11.68 12.69 7.62
C LYS A 113 -11.53 13.65 8.80
N ASP A 114 -12.08 13.28 9.95
CA ASP A 114 -12.17 14.05 11.18
C ASP A 114 -11.00 13.82 12.14
N LYS A 115 -10.06 12.92 11.81
CA LYS A 115 -8.91 12.60 12.66
C LYS A 115 -7.58 13.03 12.05
N PRO A 116 -6.60 13.45 12.87
CA PRO A 116 -5.24 13.69 12.41
C PRO A 116 -4.63 12.47 11.73
N TYR A 117 -3.94 12.65 10.60
CA TYR A 117 -3.29 11.54 9.91
C TYR A 117 -2.18 10.91 10.75
N SER A 118 -1.45 11.71 11.54
CA SER A 118 -0.42 11.22 12.46
C SER A 118 -0.96 10.19 13.45
N GLU A 119 -2.11 10.47 14.07
CA GLU A 119 -2.77 9.54 14.99
C GLU A 119 -3.22 8.26 14.28
N GLN A 120 -3.74 8.40 13.05
CA GLN A 120 -4.21 7.25 12.27
C GLN A 120 -3.05 6.36 11.82
N PHE A 121 -1.95 6.93 11.32
CA PHE A 121 -0.75 6.17 10.96
C PHE A 121 -0.13 5.50 12.19
N LEU A 122 0.03 6.24 13.29
CA LEU A 122 0.55 5.71 14.55
C LEU A 122 -0.29 4.52 15.03
N PHE A 123 -1.61 4.65 15.00
CA PHE A 123 -2.52 3.56 15.36
C PHE A 123 -2.32 2.33 14.48
N ILE A 124 -2.27 2.51 13.16
CA ILE A 124 -2.13 1.40 12.20
C ILE A 124 -0.79 0.69 12.39
N PHE A 125 0.31 1.45 12.48
CA PHE A 125 1.66 0.88 12.61
C PHE A 125 1.89 0.24 13.99
N ASP A 126 1.33 0.79 15.08
CA ASP A 126 1.34 0.12 16.39
C ASP A 126 0.63 -1.24 16.35
N LYS A 127 -0.52 -1.34 15.67
CA LYS A 127 -1.22 -2.62 15.51
C LYS A 127 -0.44 -3.60 14.65
N ALA A 128 0.21 -3.12 13.60
CA ALA A 128 1.02 -3.94 12.72
C ALA A 128 2.25 -4.50 13.44
N ARG A 129 3.01 -3.65 14.13
CA ARG A 129 4.15 -4.05 14.95
C ARG A 129 3.78 -5.13 15.95
N LYS A 130 2.71 -4.91 16.74
CA LYS A 130 2.22 -5.92 17.69
C LYS A 130 1.89 -7.24 17.02
N CYS A 131 1.30 -7.23 15.82
CA CYS A 131 1.05 -8.46 15.09
C CYS A 131 2.32 -9.14 14.57
N CYS A 132 3.32 -8.37 14.17
CA CYS A 132 4.64 -8.89 13.78
C CYS A 132 5.37 -9.54 14.97
N GLU A 133 5.36 -8.89 16.14
CA GLU A 133 5.93 -9.39 17.40
C GLU A 133 5.20 -10.65 17.90
N GLU A 134 3.87 -10.62 17.99
CA GLU A 134 3.06 -11.74 18.51
C GLU A 134 3.12 -13.00 17.62
N ASN A 135 3.46 -12.84 16.34
CA ASN A 135 3.45 -13.93 15.35
C ASN A 135 4.80 -14.08 14.66
N GLU A 136 5.91 -13.79 15.35
CA GLU A 136 7.25 -13.81 14.76
C GLU A 136 7.54 -15.14 14.04
N GLU A 137 7.03 -16.27 14.56
CA GLU A 137 7.23 -17.63 14.04
C GLU A 137 6.08 -18.18 13.15
N LYS A 138 5.02 -17.41 12.88
CA LYS A 138 3.84 -17.88 12.12
C LYS A 138 3.49 -16.96 10.94
N GLU A 139 2.91 -17.53 9.89
CA GLU A 139 2.40 -16.78 8.71
C GLU A 139 1.16 -15.90 8.98
N ASP A 140 0.67 -15.84 10.23
CA ASP A 140 -0.66 -15.31 10.55
C ASP A 140 -0.71 -13.81 10.87
N LYS A 141 0.40 -13.09 10.69
CA LYS A 141 0.51 -11.63 10.94
C LYS A 141 -0.55 -10.82 10.19
N PHE A 142 -0.81 -11.22 8.94
CA PHE A 142 -1.81 -10.57 8.11
C PHE A 142 -3.23 -10.77 8.66
N GLU A 143 -3.59 -11.99 9.10
CA GLU A 143 -4.89 -12.23 9.72
C GLU A 143 -4.99 -11.57 11.10
N CYS A 144 -3.89 -11.56 11.87
CA CYS A 144 -3.80 -10.79 13.11
C CYS A 144 -4.12 -9.31 12.84
N LEU A 145 -3.40 -8.68 11.90
CA LEU A 145 -3.58 -7.24 11.63
C LEU A 145 -5.00 -6.97 11.13
N LYS A 146 -5.48 -7.81 10.22
CA LYS A 146 -6.84 -7.76 9.72
C LYS A 146 -7.86 -7.85 10.85
N SER A 147 -7.72 -8.77 11.81
CA SER A 147 -8.65 -8.85 12.96
C SER A 147 -8.64 -7.59 13.83
N LYS A 148 -7.49 -6.90 13.93
CA LYS A 148 -7.32 -5.67 14.73
C LYS A 148 -7.78 -4.40 13.99
N LEU A 149 -7.74 -4.40 12.65
CA LEU A 149 -8.05 -3.21 11.83
C LEU A 149 -9.37 -3.30 11.05
N THR A 150 -9.89 -4.50 10.74
CA THR A 150 -11.04 -4.61 9.85
C THR A 150 -12.39 -4.45 10.55
N ARG A 151 -13.27 -3.75 9.82
CA ARG A 151 -14.71 -4.00 9.79
C ARG A 151 -15.16 -4.72 8.50
N HIS A 152 -14.40 -4.76 7.39
CA HIS A 152 -14.81 -5.32 6.08
C HIS A 152 -13.69 -6.09 5.33
N LYS A 153 -14.04 -7.13 4.54
CA LYS A 153 -13.16 -8.05 3.81
C LYS A 153 -13.36 -7.96 2.28
N ILE A 154 -12.28 -8.03 1.48
CA ILE A 154 -12.30 -8.08 -0.01
C ILE A 154 -11.40 -9.25 -0.46
N LYS A 155 -11.74 -9.96 -1.55
CA LYS A 155 -10.96 -11.09 -2.09
C LYS A 155 -10.71 -10.90 -3.60
N LYS A 156 -9.51 -10.54 -4.03
CA LYS A 156 -9.01 -10.55 -5.43
C LYS A 156 -7.47 -10.65 -5.53
N LYS A 157 -6.97 -11.32 -6.59
CA LYS A 157 -5.53 -11.52 -6.92
C LYS A 157 -4.82 -10.27 -7.40
N ILE A 158 -3.77 -9.83 -6.70
CA ILE A 158 -3.03 -8.58 -7.03
C ILE A 158 -2.14 -8.75 -8.28
N MET A 159 -1.56 -9.93 -8.52
CA MET A 159 -0.51 -10.10 -9.55
C MET A 159 -1.03 -10.12 -10.98
N PRO A 160 -2.10 -10.85 -11.34
CA PRO A 160 -2.63 -10.82 -12.71
C PRO A 160 -3.02 -9.40 -13.13
N ILE A 161 -3.44 -8.62 -12.15
CA ILE A 161 -3.91 -7.25 -12.22
C ILE A 161 -2.77 -6.29 -12.49
N LEU A 162 -1.72 -6.39 -11.69
CA LEU A 162 -0.52 -5.60 -11.88
C LEU A 162 0.16 -5.93 -13.23
N LYS A 163 0.16 -7.21 -13.65
CA LYS A 163 0.68 -7.63 -14.97
C LYS A 163 -0.15 -7.06 -16.13
N ALA A 164 -1.47 -6.97 -15.99
CA ALA A 164 -2.34 -6.38 -17.00
C ALA A 164 -2.12 -4.86 -17.11
N ALA A 165 -1.97 -4.17 -15.97
CA ALA A 165 -1.67 -2.74 -15.94
C ALA A 165 -0.32 -2.40 -16.58
N LEU A 166 0.69 -3.25 -16.39
CA LEU A 166 1.99 -3.14 -17.08
C LEU A 166 1.85 -3.23 -18.60
N ARG A 167 1.18 -4.27 -19.10
CA ARG A 167 1.00 -4.48 -20.54
C ARG A 167 0.31 -3.30 -21.22
N ILE A 168 -0.67 -2.69 -20.56
CA ILE A 168 -1.38 -1.51 -21.09
C ILE A 168 -0.46 -0.28 -21.11
N ALA A 169 0.41 -0.12 -20.11
CA ALA A 169 1.37 0.97 -20.07
C ALA A 169 2.45 0.83 -21.16
N GLU A 170 2.94 -0.39 -21.41
CA GLU A 170 3.96 -0.68 -22.43
C GLU A 170 3.44 -0.47 -23.87
N MET A 171 2.17 -0.80 -24.14
CA MET A 171 1.58 -0.60 -25.47
C MET A 171 1.45 0.88 -25.87
N LYS A 172 1.26 1.80 -24.89
CA LYS A 172 1.13 3.24 -25.15
C LYS A 172 2.44 3.96 -25.46
N ILE A 173 3.59 3.34 -25.17
CA ILE A 173 4.92 3.91 -25.43
C ILE A 173 5.41 3.55 -26.85
N SER A 174 4.80 2.55 -27.48
CA SER A 174 5.14 2.08 -28.84
C SER A 174 4.19 2.60 -29.93
N SER A 175 3.31 3.56 -29.61
CA SER A 175 2.30 4.16 -30.50
C SER A 175 2.63 5.63 -30.77
#